data_AF-F0VZT2-F1
#
_entry.id   AF-F0VZT2-F1
#
_cell.length_a   1.000
_cell.length_b   1.000
_cell.length_c   1.000
_cell.angle_alpha   90.00
_cell.angle_beta   90.00
_cell.angle_gamma   90.00
#
_symmetry.space_group_name_H-M   'P 1'
#
loop_
_entity.id
_entity.type
_entity.pdbx_description
1 polymer ?
#
loop_
_entity_poly.entity_id
_entity_poly.type
_entity_poly.pdbx_seq_one_letter_code
_entity_poly.pdbx_strand_id
1 'polypeptide(L)'
;MHKLICLTLLALPIVISQTLQSPTSPSTTTPSTSAPASSDETKDVPSNSSDQFVSTSGVILVRGNGLYNGVSGERFFLKGLTYDYAVSDEYYTKYSKDAIASNLKDLEYNTLRIYNVNPDSSYKLFMADMAKLGLYIVVSGTPDDSTYYGKYRYATMAKHSGPTGTVDPDTGKIDKSHTCYPTLLLEYGKRILEQFAAYDNTLAFVVANEVMQGDLMAASCVKRYTADLKSWMRKNADKMRMIPLAYAAADSSHGSEIPNADEYHTIKLQGLLCGDKMEKGMMQQSIDIYLINEYRWCPGSSFSDAYERFLLMAKGLPIVVAFGESGCKVSDKAPRKFDNVPYLYKKPSETDGFTSIWSGVLMYSYGQAKLDETSLFPLFEGGSMDPLGVPSKEGTADYTNLVKAFATTPIFKEVADWEADKKCEWVPKNPFQPDVSNKRASKDGWILPSCSSKSLQVVDGDTWIAATREGGICNDKGTTCDVVVKDKISSATQVDLCGSAILKSIPVSYDKGTGSGEKENVESVTLSDKESSEAASPSKMLTYAICTIVILLGML
;
A
#
# COMPACT_ATOMS: atom_id res chain seq x y z
N MET A 1 -34.25 29.35 20.65
CA MET A 1 -34.55 29.64 19.23
C MET A 1 -33.39 30.44 18.66
N HIS A 2 -32.45 29.84 17.95
CA HIS A 2 -31.49 30.51 17.05
C HIS A 2 -31.23 29.54 15.89
N LYS A 3 -31.52 29.98 14.67
CA LYS A 3 -31.46 29.21 13.43
C LYS A 3 -30.05 29.23 12.85
N LEU A 4 -29.59 28.06 12.45
CA LEU A 4 -28.37 27.79 11.69
C LEU A 4 -28.65 28.05 10.19
N ILE A 5 -27.78 28.79 9.51
CA ILE A 5 -27.81 28.97 8.05
C ILE A 5 -26.77 28.02 7.44
N CYS A 6 -27.25 27.12 6.60
CA CYS A 6 -26.47 26.18 5.81
C CYS A 6 -26.28 26.80 4.41
N LEU A 7 -25.03 26.93 3.93
CA LEU A 7 -24.73 27.45 2.60
C LEU A 7 -24.31 26.29 1.69
N THR A 8 -25.20 25.89 0.80
CA THR A 8 -24.95 25.00 -0.34
C THR A 8 -24.45 25.81 -1.53
N LEU A 9 -23.27 25.49 -2.07
CA LEU A 9 -22.84 25.99 -3.39
C LEU A 9 -23.14 24.95 -4.47
N LEU A 10 -24.03 25.33 -5.39
CA LEU A 10 -24.20 24.71 -6.70
C LEU A 10 -23.22 25.34 -7.70
N ALA A 11 -22.52 24.53 -8.48
CA ALA A 11 -21.75 24.97 -9.64
C ALA A 11 -22.52 24.67 -10.93
N LEU A 12 -22.68 25.69 -11.79
CA LEU A 12 -23.08 25.56 -13.20
C LEU A 12 -22.00 26.26 -14.07
N PRO A 13 -21.77 25.81 -15.31
CA PRO A 13 -20.59 26.14 -16.10
C PRO A 13 -20.82 27.38 -16.98
N ILE A 14 -19.78 28.18 -17.19
CA ILE A 14 -19.76 29.26 -18.18
C ILE A 14 -18.59 29.05 -19.14
N VAL A 15 -18.95 28.94 -20.42
CA VAL A 15 -18.12 29.01 -21.63
C VAL A 15 -17.69 30.47 -21.85
N ILE A 16 -16.48 30.73 -22.38
CA ILE A 16 -16.23 31.70 -23.49
C ILE A 16 -14.72 31.82 -23.84
N SER A 17 -14.48 31.54 -25.12
CA SER A 17 -13.63 32.21 -26.13
C SER A 17 -12.15 32.52 -25.89
N GLN A 18 -11.35 31.93 -26.79
CA GLN A 18 -9.96 32.24 -27.12
C GLN A 18 -9.84 33.59 -27.87
N THR A 19 -8.76 34.33 -27.60
CA THR A 19 -8.14 35.26 -28.56
C THR A 19 -6.62 35.19 -28.44
N LEU A 20 -5.98 34.92 -29.57
CA LEU A 20 -4.53 34.87 -29.79
C LEU A 20 -3.91 36.28 -29.80
N GLN A 21 -2.71 36.42 -29.23
CA GLN A 21 -1.73 37.43 -29.66
C GLN A 21 -0.29 37.00 -29.34
N SER A 22 0.58 37.27 -30.31
CA SER A 22 1.94 36.75 -30.51
C SER A 22 3.01 37.44 -29.63
N PRO A 23 4.17 36.79 -29.36
CA PRO A 23 5.24 37.37 -28.55
C PRO A 23 6.30 38.11 -29.38
N THR A 24 6.83 39.19 -28.81
CA THR A 24 8.02 39.92 -29.27
C THR A 24 9.26 39.55 -28.45
N SER A 25 10.33 39.14 -29.12
CA SER A 25 11.69 38.94 -28.56
C SER A 25 12.33 40.28 -28.15
N PRO A 26 13.39 40.26 -27.31
CA PRO A 26 14.70 40.57 -27.91
C PRO A 26 15.93 39.86 -27.29
N SER A 27 16.89 39.64 -28.20
CA SER A 27 18.36 39.78 -28.13
C SER A 27 19.19 39.21 -26.98
N THR A 28 20.03 38.25 -27.39
CA THR A 28 21.37 37.85 -26.93
C THR A 28 22.36 38.98 -26.65
N THR A 29 23.16 38.81 -25.59
CA THR A 29 24.58 39.22 -25.51
C THR A 29 25.33 38.38 -24.48
N THR A 30 26.28 37.58 -24.95
CA THR A 30 27.45 37.06 -24.19
C THR A 30 28.61 38.04 -24.33
N PRO A 31 29.55 38.10 -23.36
CA PRO A 31 30.88 37.55 -23.68
C PRO A 31 31.71 36.95 -22.51
N SER A 32 32.50 35.94 -22.89
CA SER A 32 33.90 35.61 -22.54
C SER A 32 34.42 35.52 -21.08
N THR A 33 34.75 34.28 -20.73
CA THR A 33 35.95 33.74 -20.04
C THR A 33 37.11 34.67 -19.66
N SER A 34 37.59 34.53 -18.42
CA SER A 34 39.00 34.17 -18.11
C SER A 34 39.19 33.85 -16.61
N ALA A 35 39.92 32.77 -16.32
CA ALA A 35 40.56 32.48 -15.03
C ALA A 35 42.03 32.94 -15.11
N PRO A 36 42.74 33.19 -13.98
CA PRO A 36 43.52 32.07 -13.41
C PRO A 36 43.81 32.12 -11.88
N ALA A 37 44.24 30.93 -11.41
CA ALA A 37 45.29 30.63 -10.42
C ALA A 37 45.09 30.79 -8.90
N SER A 38 45.47 29.68 -8.25
CA SER A 38 45.61 29.27 -6.85
C SER A 38 46.37 30.21 -5.90
N SER A 39 45.98 30.15 -4.62
CA SER A 39 46.94 30.05 -3.50
C SER A 39 46.32 29.26 -2.33
N ASP A 40 47.11 28.32 -1.83
CA ASP A 40 46.92 27.53 -0.61
C ASP A 40 46.83 28.43 0.63
N GLU A 41 45.84 28.18 1.48
CA GLU A 41 45.98 28.40 2.93
C GLU A 41 44.98 27.52 3.69
N THR A 42 45.50 26.47 4.31
CA THR A 42 44.78 25.53 5.17
C THR A 42 44.30 26.20 6.46
N LYS A 43 42.98 26.26 6.66
CA LYS A 43 42.35 26.43 7.97
C LYS A 43 41.31 25.32 8.16
N ASP A 44 41.46 24.60 9.26
CA ASP A 44 40.61 23.50 9.70
C ASP A 44 39.13 23.91 9.72
N VAL A 45 38.32 23.19 8.93
CA VAL A 45 36.85 23.24 8.93
C VAL A 45 36.37 21.85 9.38
N PRO A 46 35.46 21.75 10.36
CA PRO A 46 34.98 20.46 10.85
C PRO A 46 34.28 19.70 9.72
N SER A 47 34.63 18.42 9.59
CA SER A 47 34.13 17.51 8.57
C SER A 47 32.60 17.45 8.57
N ASN A 48 31.98 17.99 7.52
CA ASN A 48 30.61 17.65 7.13
C ASN A 48 30.55 16.15 6.82
N SER A 49 29.75 15.39 7.58
CA SER A 49 29.51 13.97 7.34
C SER A 49 28.58 13.80 6.13
N SER A 50 29.15 13.66 4.95
CA SER A 50 28.43 13.37 3.70
C SER A 50 28.19 11.87 3.44
N ASP A 51 28.39 10.99 4.42
CA ASP A 51 28.15 9.54 4.34
C ASP A 51 26.93 9.09 5.17
N GLN A 52 25.80 9.80 5.05
CA GLN A 52 24.60 9.50 5.86
C GLN A 52 23.66 8.41 5.28
N PHE A 53 23.91 7.90 4.07
CA PHE A 53 23.05 6.86 3.50
C PHE A 53 23.64 5.45 3.72
N VAL A 54 23.04 4.71 4.63
CA VAL A 54 23.29 3.27 4.77
C VAL A 54 22.43 2.55 3.73
N SER A 55 23.07 1.82 2.81
CA SER A 55 22.35 0.99 1.83
C SER A 55 21.35 0.06 2.54
N THR A 56 20.19 -0.18 1.91
CA THR A 56 19.14 -1.02 2.51
C THR A 56 19.68 -2.40 2.87
N SER A 57 19.61 -2.77 4.15
CA SER A 57 20.04 -4.07 4.66
C SER A 57 18.86 -5.05 4.76
N GLY A 58 18.38 -5.54 3.61
CA GLY A 58 17.37 -6.60 3.53
C GLY A 58 15.92 -6.13 3.43
N VAL A 59 14.99 -7.09 3.53
CA VAL A 59 13.55 -6.85 3.38
C VAL A 59 12.92 -6.36 4.68
N ILE A 60 11.90 -5.50 4.58
CA ILE A 60 11.03 -5.20 5.72
C ILE A 60 9.89 -6.23 5.79
N LEU A 61 9.72 -6.81 6.97
CA LEU A 61 8.73 -7.83 7.28
C LEU A 61 7.58 -7.21 8.09
N VAL A 62 6.34 -7.56 7.75
CA VAL A 62 5.19 -7.30 8.63
C VAL A 62 5.12 -8.40 9.69
N ARG A 63 5.08 -8.02 10.96
CA ARG A 63 4.77 -8.90 12.09
C ARG A 63 3.75 -8.25 13.00
N GLY A 64 2.54 -8.79 13.01
CA GLY A 64 1.42 -8.21 13.74
C GLY A 64 1.21 -6.76 13.34
N ASN A 65 1.28 -5.88 14.32
CA ASN A 65 1.07 -4.44 14.16
C ASN A 65 2.37 -3.65 13.90
N GLY A 66 3.49 -4.31 13.64
CA GLY A 66 4.79 -3.67 13.40
C GLY A 66 5.43 -4.09 12.08
N LEU A 67 6.31 -3.21 11.60
CA LEU A 67 7.24 -3.46 10.50
C LEU A 67 8.63 -3.67 11.09
N TYR A 68 9.39 -4.62 10.58
CA TYR A 68 10.71 -4.97 11.12
C TYR A 68 11.69 -5.28 10.00
N ASN A 69 12.92 -4.79 10.10
CA ASN A 69 13.99 -5.19 9.21
C ASN A 69 14.31 -6.68 9.41
N GLY A 70 14.22 -7.48 8.35
CA GLY A 70 14.36 -8.94 8.41
C GLY A 70 15.78 -9.47 8.66
N VAL A 71 16.77 -8.58 8.74
CA VAL A 71 18.17 -8.88 9.07
C VAL A 71 18.49 -8.38 10.48
N SER A 72 18.30 -7.08 10.76
CA SER A 72 18.65 -6.50 12.06
C SER A 72 17.61 -6.73 13.15
N GLY A 73 16.38 -7.04 12.79
CA GLY A 73 15.25 -7.08 13.72
C GLY A 73 14.78 -5.71 14.20
N GLU A 74 15.43 -4.61 13.80
CA GLU A 74 15.01 -3.26 14.18
C GLU A 74 13.61 -2.96 13.62
N ARG A 75 12.74 -2.41 14.47
CA ARG A 75 11.42 -1.92 14.09
C ARG A 75 11.57 -0.77 13.09
N PHE A 76 10.90 -0.92 11.96
CA PHE A 76 10.91 0.05 10.87
C PHE A 76 9.74 1.02 11.01
N PHE A 77 10.03 2.31 10.98
CA PHE A 77 9.04 3.38 10.92
C PHE A 77 9.15 4.07 9.57
N LEU A 78 8.02 4.30 8.92
CA LEU A 78 7.97 5.13 7.72
C LEU A 78 8.36 6.54 8.11
N LYS A 79 9.46 7.05 7.55
CA LYS A 79 9.89 8.44 7.68
C LYS A 79 10.20 8.96 6.29
N GLY A 80 9.24 9.65 5.68
CA GLY A 80 9.45 10.11 4.31
C GLY A 80 8.32 10.94 3.76
N LEU A 81 8.15 10.85 2.44
CA LEU A 81 7.20 11.66 1.70
C LEU A 81 6.60 10.89 0.52
N THR A 82 5.55 11.45 -0.03
CA THR A 82 4.96 10.99 -1.29
C THR A 82 5.71 11.60 -2.48
N TYR A 83 5.87 10.84 -3.56
CA TYR A 83 6.53 11.28 -4.78
C TYR A 83 5.60 11.09 -5.98
N ASP A 84 5.07 12.20 -6.47
CA ASP A 84 3.90 12.24 -7.36
C ASP A 84 4.25 12.23 -8.85
N TYR A 85 5.54 12.33 -9.19
CA TYR A 85 6.06 12.21 -10.55
C TYR A 85 6.35 10.74 -10.92
N ALA A 86 6.38 10.44 -12.21
CA ALA A 86 6.74 9.11 -12.70
C ALA A 86 8.23 8.79 -12.49
N VAL A 87 8.48 7.52 -12.18
CA VAL A 87 9.82 7.00 -11.85
C VAL A 87 10.14 5.70 -12.57
N SER A 88 9.44 5.39 -13.68
CA SER A 88 9.97 4.36 -14.58
C SER A 88 11.35 4.79 -15.08
N ASP A 89 12.21 3.84 -15.46
CA ASP A 89 13.60 4.13 -15.82
C ASP A 89 13.74 5.22 -16.88
N GLU A 90 12.77 5.34 -17.79
CA GLU A 90 12.64 6.45 -18.74
C GLU A 90 12.51 7.81 -18.03
N TYR A 91 11.44 8.02 -17.26
CA TYR A 91 11.17 9.29 -16.56
C TYR A 91 12.13 9.54 -15.39
N TYR A 92 12.63 8.47 -14.77
CA TYR A 92 13.63 8.54 -13.72
C TYR A 92 14.94 9.11 -14.25
N THR A 93 15.50 8.49 -15.28
CA THR A 93 16.78 8.95 -15.85
C THR A 93 16.66 10.34 -16.46
N LYS A 94 15.51 10.65 -17.07
CA LYS A 94 15.28 11.92 -17.74
C LYS A 94 15.01 13.08 -16.77
N TYR A 95 14.31 12.82 -15.67
CA TYR A 95 13.76 13.89 -14.83
C TYR A 95 13.91 13.66 -13.32
N SER A 96 13.47 12.51 -12.80
CA SER A 96 13.33 12.30 -11.34
C SER A 96 14.65 12.02 -10.63
N LYS A 97 15.69 11.53 -11.32
CA LYS A 97 16.98 11.19 -10.72
C LYS A 97 17.67 12.40 -10.10
N ASP A 98 17.86 13.46 -10.88
CA ASP A 98 18.52 14.68 -10.42
C ASP A 98 17.69 15.41 -9.37
N ALA A 99 16.36 15.39 -9.54
CA ALA A 99 15.43 15.99 -8.58
C ALA A 99 15.55 15.33 -7.21
N ILE A 100 15.46 13.99 -7.13
CA ILE A 100 15.61 13.26 -5.85
C ILE A 100 17.02 13.48 -5.27
N ALA A 101 18.07 13.31 -6.07
CA ALA A 101 19.45 13.41 -5.60
C ALA A 101 19.83 14.82 -5.11
N SER A 102 19.30 15.87 -5.74
CA SER A 102 19.66 17.25 -5.41
C SER A 102 18.74 17.86 -4.37
N ASN A 103 17.43 17.67 -4.54
CA ASN A 103 16.44 18.39 -3.76
C ASN A 103 16.25 17.76 -2.38
N LEU A 104 16.35 16.42 -2.27
CA LEU A 104 16.10 15.69 -1.02
C LEU A 104 17.38 15.32 -0.26
N LYS A 105 18.56 15.79 -0.71
CA LYS A 105 19.86 15.43 -0.12
C LYS A 105 19.99 15.75 1.38
N ASP A 106 19.30 16.79 1.84
CA ASP A 106 19.36 17.28 3.22
C ASP A 106 18.24 16.68 4.10
N LEU A 107 17.32 15.93 3.51
CA LEU A 107 16.23 15.30 4.24
C LEU A 107 16.70 13.96 4.81
N GLU A 108 16.43 13.72 6.10
CA GLU A 108 16.65 12.40 6.72
C GLU A 108 15.39 11.54 6.56
N TYR A 109 15.29 10.81 5.45
CA TYR A 109 14.15 9.96 5.10
C TYR A 109 14.59 8.54 4.72
N ASN A 110 13.67 7.59 4.87
CA ASN A 110 13.88 6.18 4.57
C ASN A 110 12.81 5.58 3.64
N THR A 111 11.75 6.34 3.30
CA THR A 111 10.62 5.82 2.53
C THR A 111 10.12 6.82 1.49
N LEU A 112 9.80 6.35 0.29
CA LEU A 112 9.02 7.08 -0.71
C LEU A 112 7.75 6.30 -1.07
N ARG A 113 6.63 7.01 -1.22
CA ARG A 113 5.40 6.45 -1.81
C ARG A 113 5.22 6.97 -3.23
N ILE A 114 5.16 6.06 -4.20
CA ILE A 114 5.03 6.40 -5.62
C ILE A 114 3.64 6.01 -6.15
N TYR A 115 3.07 6.87 -7.01
CA TYR A 115 1.71 6.67 -7.53
C TYR A 115 1.66 6.18 -8.98
N ASN A 116 2.61 6.58 -9.82
CA ASN A 116 2.54 6.34 -11.28
C ASN A 116 3.37 5.11 -11.68
N VAL A 117 2.74 3.93 -11.61
CA VAL A 117 3.40 2.64 -11.85
C VAL A 117 2.82 1.97 -13.09
N ASN A 118 3.62 1.72 -14.12
CA ASN A 118 3.18 1.03 -15.32
C ASN A 118 3.88 -0.34 -15.41
N PRO A 119 3.14 -1.47 -15.40
CA PRO A 119 3.73 -2.81 -15.47
C PRO A 119 4.44 -3.13 -16.80
N ASP A 120 4.26 -2.31 -17.85
CA ASP A 120 4.98 -2.42 -19.12
C ASP A 120 6.32 -1.65 -19.11
N SER A 121 6.61 -0.90 -18.05
CA SER A 121 7.84 -0.09 -17.92
C SER A 121 8.86 -0.76 -16.98
N SER A 122 10.14 -0.42 -17.14
CA SER A 122 11.21 -0.84 -16.21
C SER A 122 11.37 0.14 -15.04
N TYR A 123 11.80 -0.35 -13.88
CA TYR A 123 12.09 0.43 -12.66
C TYR A 123 13.46 0.08 -12.05
N LYS A 124 14.32 -0.63 -12.79
CA LYS A 124 15.56 -1.21 -12.29
C LYS A 124 16.55 -0.14 -11.82
N LEU A 125 16.70 0.93 -12.59
CA LEU A 125 17.62 2.02 -12.26
C LEU A 125 17.12 2.79 -11.04
N PHE A 126 15.83 3.11 -11.01
CA PHE A 126 15.19 3.75 -9.87
C PHE A 126 15.38 2.93 -8.59
N MET A 127 14.94 1.67 -8.59
CA MET A 127 15.00 0.82 -7.39
C MET A 127 16.44 0.60 -6.90
N ALA A 128 17.39 0.41 -7.82
CA ALA A 128 18.81 0.24 -7.46
C ALA A 128 19.42 1.48 -6.82
N ASP A 129 19.13 2.68 -7.34
CA ASP A 129 19.64 3.92 -6.75
C ASP A 129 18.94 4.23 -5.41
N MET A 130 17.64 3.94 -5.27
CA MET A 130 16.94 4.06 -3.99
C MET A 130 17.51 3.11 -2.94
N ALA A 131 17.86 1.88 -3.31
CA ALA A 131 18.48 0.91 -2.40
C ALA A 131 19.87 1.36 -1.91
N LYS A 132 20.67 2.03 -2.76
CA LYS A 132 21.95 2.64 -2.35
C LYS A 132 21.74 3.78 -1.36
N LEU A 133 20.66 4.54 -1.51
CA LEU A 133 20.26 5.61 -0.59
C LEU A 133 19.61 5.09 0.70
N GLY A 134 19.42 3.78 0.88
CA GLY A 134 18.73 3.25 2.06
C GLY A 134 17.21 3.44 2.03
N LEU A 135 16.64 3.74 0.86
CA LEU A 135 15.22 4.06 0.70
C LEU A 135 14.39 2.85 0.33
N TYR A 136 13.26 2.71 1.03
CA TYR A 136 12.22 1.73 0.74
C TYR A 136 11.03 2.36 0.01
N ILE A 137 10.38 1.60 -0.86
CA ILE A 137 9.37 2.11 -1.79
C ILE A 137 8.01 1.49 -1.50
N VAL A 138 7.00 2.35 -1.29
CA VAL A 138 5.58 2.00 -1.27
C VAL A 138 5.00 2.24 -2.66
N VAL A 139 4.46 1.21 -3.28
CA VAL A 139 4.09 1.19 -4.71
C VAL A 139 2.57 1.22 -4.85
N SER A 140 2.02 2.08 -5.71
CA SER A 140 0.59 2.07 -6.02
C SER A 140 0.18 0.87 -6.86
N GLY A 141 -0.98 0.29 -6.53
CA GLY A 141 -1.51 -0.94 -7.12
C GLY A 141 -2.74 -0.77 -8.01
N THR A 142 -3.09 0.46 -8.36
CA THR A 142 -4.20 0.79 -9.25
C THR A 142 -3.77 1.82 -10.29
N PRO A 143 -4.14 1.65 -11.58
CA PRO A 143 -3.89 2.65 -12.61
C PRO A 143 -4.88 3.81 -12.50
N ASP A 144 -4.70 4.83 -13.35
CA ASP A 144 -5.71 5.86 -13.61
C ASP A 144 -6.14 5.86 -15.09
N ASP A 145 -6.79 6.94 -15.54
CA ASP A 145 -7.29 7.12 -16.90
C ASP A 145 -6.31 7.81 -17.87
N SER A 146 -5.03 7.91 -17.51
CA SER A 146 -3.95 8.37 -18.38
C SER A 146 -3.58 7.32 -19.42
N THR A 147 -3.18 7.78 -20.60
CA THR A 147 -2.62 6.93 -21.67
C THR A 147 -1.32 6.25 -21.26
N TYR A 148 -0.64 6.76 -20.22
CA TYR A 148 0.56 6.14 -19.66
C TYR A 148 0.37 4.68 -19.29
N TYR A 149 -0.83 4.27 -18.86
CA TYR A 149 -1.12 2.90 -18.41
C TYR A 149 -1.48 1.94 -19.55
N GLY A 150 -1.43 2.39 -20.81
CA GLY A 150 -1.70 1.55 -21.98
C GLY A 150 -3.05 0.86 -21.91
N LYS A 151 -3.06 -0.48 -22.03
CA LYS A 151 -4.30 -1.28 -21.98
C LYS A 151 -4.99 -1.25 -20.61
N TYR A 152 -4.27 -0.91 -19.53
CA TYR A 152 -4.83 -0.87 -18.17
C TYR A 152 -5.52 0.45 -17.85
N ARG A 153 -5.47 1.41 -18.78
CA ARG A 153 -6.29 2.62 -18.71
C ARG A 153 -7.76 2.22 -18.50
N TYR A 154 -8.42 2.85 -17.54
CA TYR A 154 -9.80 2.54 -17.11
C TYR A 154 -10.02 1.21 -16.38
N ALA A 155 -9.01 0.37 -16.20
CA ALA A 155 -9.09 -0.80 -15.32
C ALA A 155 -8.85 -0.39 -13.86
N THR A 156 -9.54 0.67 -13.40
CA THR A 156 -9.39 1.22 -12.06
C THR A 156 -10.34 0.53 -11.08
N MET A 157 -10.11 0.73 -9.78
CA MET A 157 -11.06 0.33 -8.74
C MET A 157 -12.22 1.35 -8.71
N ALA A 158 -13.40 0.97 -9.20
CA ALA A 158 -14.52 1.90 -9.28
C ALA A 158 -15.09 2.21 -7.89
N LYS A 159 -15.21 3.50 -7.55
CA LYS A 159 -15.70 3.95 -6.23
C LYS A 159 -17.18 3.68 -6.02
N HIS A 160 -18.00 3.89 -7.05
CA HIS A 160 -19.47 3.86 -6.95
C HIS A 160 -20.10 2.69 -7.70
N SER A 161 -19.44 1.53 -7.68
CA SER A 161 -19.97 0.31 -8.30
C SER A 161 -19.75 -0.89 -7.40
N GLY A 162 -20.73 -1.78 -7.33
CA GLY A 162 -20.65 -3.00 -6.54
C GLY A 162 -19.89 -4.13 -7.26
N PRO A 163 -19.64 -5.25 -6.57
CA PRO A 163 -18.86 -6.37 -7.10
C PRO A 163 -19.63 -7.24 -8.12
N THR A 164 -20.96 -7.13 -8.13
CA THR A 164 -21.85 -7.94 -8.97
C THR A 164 -22.12 -7.34 -10.34
N GLY A 165 -21.78 -6.07 -10.55
CA GLY A 165 -22.14 -5.32 -11.76
C GLY A 165 -23.39 -4.48 -11.57
N THR A 166 -23.75 -3.73 -12.61
CA THR A 166 -24.91 -2.83 -12.61
C THR A 166 -26.16 -3.60 -13.03
N VAL A 167 -27.25 -3.46 -12.30
CA VAL A 167 -28.54 -4.02 -12.72
C VAL A 167 -29.19 -3.03 -13.69
N ASP A 168 -29.47 -3.49 -14.91
CA ASP A 168 -30.31 -2.77 -15.86
C ASP A 168 -31.73 -2.65 -15.27
N PRO A 169 -32.24 -1.42 -15.03
CA PRO A 169 -33.51 -1.20 -14.36
C PRO A 169 -34.72 -1.65 -15.20
N ASP A 170 -34.60 -1.70 -16.53
CA ASP A 170 -35.68 -2.05 -17.44
C ASP A 170 -35.74 -3.57 -17.67
N THR A 171 -34.59 -4.24 -17.71
CA THR A 171 -34.51 -5.67 -18.04
C THR A 171 -34.21 -6.57 -16.85
N GLY A 172 -33.76 -6.01 -15.72
CA GLY A 172 -33.26 -6.75 -14.56
C GLY A 172 -31.96 -7.53 -14.83
N LYS A 173 -31.35 -7.37 -16.01
CA LYS A 173 -30.10 -8.04 -16.36
C LYS A 173 -28.94 -7.38 -15.63
N ILE A 174 -27.98 -8.21 -15.21
CA ILE A 174 -26.76 -7.73 -14.58
C ILE A 174 -25.71 -7.48 -15.68
N ASP A 175 -25.37 -6.22 -15.89
CA ASP A 175 -24.21 -5.82 -16.67
C ASP A 175 -22.93 -6.01 -15.86
N LYS A 176 -22.21 -7.10 -16.16
CA LYS A 176 -20.91 -7.43 -15.56
C LYS A 176 -19.73 -6.79 -16.30
N SER A 177 -19.98 -6.02 -17.38
CA SER A 177 -18.94 -5.29 -18.08
C SER A 177 -18.31 -4.21 -17.20
N HIS A 178 -19.05 -3.72 -16.21
CA HIS A 178 -18.58 -2.76 -15.22
C HIS A 178 -18.79 -3.29 -13.79
N THR A 179 -17.71 -3.65 -13.10
CA THR A 179 -17.71 -4.00 -11.67
C THR A 179 -16.60 -3.20 -10.99
N CYS A 180 -16.65 -2.99 -9.67
CA CYS A 180 -15.57 -2.27 -8.97
C CYS A 180 -14.19 -2.91 -9.10
N TYR A 181 -14.11 -4.20 -9.47
CA TYR A 181 -12.87 -4.93 -9.60
C TYR A 181 -12.85 -5.74 -10.90
N PRO A 182 -12.36 -5.16 -12.01
CA PRO A 182 -12.26 -5.86 -13.29
C PRO A 182 -11.08 -6.84 -13.29
N THR A 183 -11.18 -7.89 -14.09
CA THR A 183 -10.11 -8.91 -14.21
C THR A 183 -8.78 -8.31 -14.68
N LEU A 184 -8.83 -7.28 -15.52
CA LEU A 184 -7.64 -6.56 -16.01
C LEU A 184 -6.90 -5.81 -14.88
N LEU A 185 -7.59 -5.39 -13.81
CA LEU A 185 -6.95 -4.84 -12.61
C LEU A 185 -6.20 -5.91 -11.82
N LEU A 186 -6.71 -7.15 -11.78
CA LEU A 186 -5.98 -8.27 -11.17
C LEU A 186 -4.68 -8.56 -11.93
N GLU A 187 -4.73 -8.58 -13.27
CA GLU A 187 -3.53 -8.73 -14.09
C GLU A 187 -2.52 -7.62 -13.80
N TYR A 188 -2.99 -6.35 -13.77
CA TYR A 188 -2.17 -5.19 -13.48
C TYR A 188 -1.42 -5.33 -12.14
N GLY A 189 -2.14 -5.63 -11.06
CA GLY A 189 -1.53 -5.79 -9.74
C GLY A 189 -0.53 -6.93 -9.66
N LYS A 190 -0.85 -8.09 -10.24
CA LYS A 190 0.05 -9.24 -10.28
C LYS A 190 1.35 -8.92 -11.02
N ARG A 191 1.28 -8.22 -12.16
CA ARG A 191 2.48 -7.84 -12.93
C ARG A 191 3.37 -6.84 -12.18
N ILE A 192 2.78 -5.87 -11.48
CA ILE A 192 3.56 -4.96 -10.63
C ILE A 192 4.22 -5.74 -9.48
N LEU A 193 3.46 -6.59 -8.78
CA LEU A 193 4.01 -7.41 -7.69
C LEU A 193 5.12 -8.35 -8.17
N GLU A 194 4.96 -8.97 -9.33
CA GLU A 194 6.01 -9.77 -9.98
C GLU A 194 7.28 -8.94 -10.16
N GLN A 195 7.17 -7.78 -10.80
CA GLN A 195 8.31 -6.93 -11.08
C GLN A 195 8.98 -6.39 -9.81
N PHE A 196 8.20 -5.91 -8.84
CA PHE A 196 8.71 -5.23 -7.65
C PHE A 196 9.16 -6.19 -6.54
N ALA A 197 8.74 -7.46 -6.57
CA ALA A 197 9.21 -8.47 -5.62
C ALA A 197 10.71 -8.79 -5.79
N ALA A 198 11.28 -8.48 -6.96
CA ALA A 198 12.70 -8.63 -7.24
C ALA A 198 13.61 -7.73 -6.39
N TYR A 199 13.07 -6.66 -5.80
CA TYR A 199 13.85 -5.67 -5.05
C TYR A 199 13.56 -5.77 -3.56
N ASP A 200 14.60 -5.92 -2.74
CA ASP A 200 14.46 -6.03 -1.28
C ASP A 200 13.88 -4.76 -0.65
N ASN A 201 14.12 -3.61 -1.28
CA ASN A 201 13.63 -2.32 -0.85
C ASN A 201 12.20 -1.97 -1.32
N THR A 202 11.44 -2.89 -1.91
CA THR A 202 9.98 -2.68 -2.04
C THR A 202 9.30 -2.93 -0.69
N LEU A 203 8.81 -1.87 -0.03
CA LEU A 203 8.19 -1.95 1.29
C LEU A 203 6.81 -2.60 1.26
N ALA A 204 5.93 -2.06 0.41
CA ALA A 204 4.51 -2.39 0.41
C ALA A 204 3.86 -2.03 -0.93
N PHE A 205 2.69 -2.62 -1.18
CA PHE A 205 1.86 -2.38 -2.36
C PHE A 205 0.48 -1.87 -1.93
N VAL A 206 0.08 -0.68 -2.38
CA VAL A 206 -1.20 -0.05 -2.04
C VAL A 206 -2.29 -0.55 -2.98
N VAL A 207 -3.16 -1.44 -2.50
CA VAL A 207 -4.19 -2.12 -3.30
C VAL A 207 -5.31 -1.19 -3.78
N ALA A 208 -5.55 -0.10 -3.06
CA ALA A 208 -6.48 0.96 -3.45
C ALA A 208 -6.22 2.23 -2.62
N ASN A 209 -6.54 3.39 -3.19
CA ASN A 209 -6.39 4.70 -2.56
C ASN A 209 -7.74 5.42 -2.51
N GLU A 210 -8.24 5.65 -1.29
CA GLU A 210 -9.42 6.49 -1.01
C GLU A 210 -10.68 6.14 -1.82
N VAL A 211 -10.86 4.88 -2.16
CA VAL A 211 -12.06 4.43 -2.88
C VAL A 211 -13.28 4.35 -1.98
N MET A 212 -13.08 4.12 -0.67
CA MET A 212 -14.12 4.15 0.36
C MET A 212 -14.17 5.50 1.11
N GLN A 213 -14.15 6.61 0.37
CA GLN A 213 -14.14 7.95 0.97
C GLN A 213 -15.55 8.39 1.38
N GLY A 214 -16.50 8.41 0.44
CA GLY A 214 -17.88 8.82 0.68
C GLY A 214 -18.82 7.67 1.02
N ASP A 215 -18.57 6.49 0.43
CA ASP A 215 -19.40 5.29 0.61
C ASP A 215 -18.57 3.99 0.75
N LEU A 216 -19.24 2.87 1.02
CA LEU A 216 -18.64 1.53 1.15
C LEU A 216 -18.90 0.63 -0.08
N MET A 217 -19.36 1.18 -1.20
CA MET A 217 -19.75 0.39 -2.37
C MET A 217 -18.58 -0.45 -2.92
N ALA A 218 -17.37 0.12 -2.94
CA ALA A 218 -16.15 -0.54 -3.39
C ALA A 218 -15.54 -1.53 -2.35
N ALA A 219 -16.09 -1.62 -1.14
CA ALA A 219 -15.45 -2.29 -0.01
C ALA A 219 -15.13 -3.77 -0.25
N SER A 220 -16.13 -4.52 -0.73
CA SER A 220 -15.97 -5.93 -1.10
C SER A 220 -14.91 -6.15 -2.18
N CYS A 221 -14.79 -5.23 -3.15
CA CYS A 221 -13.81 -5.29 -4.22
C CYS A 221 -12.38 -5.04 -3.72
N VAL A 222 -12.17 -4.04 -2.85
CA VAL A 222 -10.86 -3.82 -2.21
C VAL A 222 -10.42 -5.08 -1.47
N LYS A 223 -11.33 -5.67 -0.68
CA LYS A 223 -11.05 -6.88 0.08
C LYS A 223 -10.73 -8.07 -0.84
N ARG A 224 -11.52 -8.30 -1.89
CA ARG A 224 -11.31 -9.42 -2.81
C ARG A 224 -10.05 -9.27 -3.66
N TYR A 225 -9.75 -8.07 -4.14
CA TYR A 225 -8.51 -7.79 -4.87
C TYR A 225 -7.28 -8.11 -4.00
N THR A 226 -7.30 -7.68 -2.74
CA THR A 226 -6.26 -8.02 -1.76
C THR A 226 -6.10 -9.53 -1.59
N ALA A 227 -7.22 -10.25 -1.44
CA ALA A 227 -7.21 -11.70 -1.25
C ALA A 227 -6.71 -12.46 -2.50
N ASP A 228 -7.07 -12.01 -3.70
CA ASP A 228 -6.59 -12.58 -4.98
C ASP A 228 -5.08 -12.39 -5.11
N LEU A 229 -4.57 -11.17 -4.91
CA LEU A 229 -3.13 -10.88 -4.96
C LEU A 229 -2.34 -11.71 -3.92
N LYS A 230 -2.83 -11.81 -2.68
CA LYS A 230 -2.17 -12.64 -1.65
C LYS A 230 -2.18 -14.12 -2.00
N SER A 231 -3.29 -14.64 -2.51
CA SER A 231 -3.38 -16.04 -2.93
C SER A 231 -2.37 -16.34 -4.04
N TRP A 232 -2.30 -15.45 -5.04
CA TRP A 232 -1.36 -15.58 -6.15
C TRP A 232 0.11 -15.50 -5.68
N MET A 233 0.48 -14.56 -4.81
CA MET A 233 1.86 -14.51 -4.29
C MET A 233 2.20 -15.76 -3.47
N ARG A 234 1.28 -16.28 -2.64
CA ARG A 234 1.52 -17.53 -1.88
C ARG A 234 1.74 -18.73 -2.78
N LYS A 235 0.98 -18.83 -3.88
CA LYS A 235 1.16 -19.90 -4.87
C LYS A 235 2.56 -19.87 -5.50
N ASN A 236 3.21 -18.70 -5.52
CA ASN A 236 4.54 -18.49 -6.07
C ASN A 236 5.59 -18.22 -4.96
N ALA A 237 5.33 -18.61 -3.71
CA ALA A 237 6.19 -18.31 -2.55
C ALA A 237 7.62 -18.88 -2.65
N ASP A 238 7.82 -19.90 -3.48
CA ASP A 238 9.10 -20.53 -3.83
C ASP A 238 9.89 -19.77 -4.89
N LYS A 239 9.26 -18.77 -5.54
CA LYS A 239 9.84 -17.97 -6.64
C LYS A 239 9.92 -16.50 -6.32
N MET A 240 9.05 -16.00 -5.45
CA MET A 240 8.98 -14.61 -5.04
C MET A 240 8.74 -14.48 -3.55
N ARG A 241 9.08 -13.31 -2.99
CA ARG A 241 8.63 -12.93 -1.64
C ARG A 241 7.20 -12.39 -1.66
N MET A 242 6.54 -12.47 -0.51
CA MET A 242 5.29 -11.75 -0.28
C MET A 242 5.61 -10.27 -0.06
N ILE A 243 5.01 -9.38 -0.85
CA ILE A 243 5.01 -7.94 -0.56
C ILE A 243 3.80 -7.66 0.33
N PRO A 244 3.97 -6.95 1.47
CA PRO A 244 2.85 -6.47 2.28
C PRO A 244 1.82 -5.68 1.46
N LEU A 245 0.53 -6.00 1.63
CA LEU A 245 -0.54 -5.30 0.93
C LEU A 245 -1.16 -4.23 1.85
N ALA A 246 -1.20 -2.98 1.38
CA ALA A 246 -1.70 -1.83 2.12
C ALA A 246 -2.99 -1.28 1.52
N TYR A 247 -3.91 -0.76 2.34
CA TYR A 247 -4.98 0.12 1.86
C TYR A 247 -4.73 1.55 2.35
N ALA A 248 -4.86 2.54 1.47
CA ALA A 248 -4.77 3.95 1.83
C ALA A 248 -6.18 4.56 1.94
N ALA A 249 -6.57 4.91 3.16
CA ALA A 249 -7.88 5.42 3.50
C ALA A 249 -7.87 6.94 3.61
N ALA A 250 -8.84 7.59 2.99
CA ALA A 250 -9.15 8.99 3.28
C ALA A 250 -9.64 9.10 4.72
N ASP A 251 -9.15 10.10 5.44
CA ASP A 251 -9.69 10.53 6.72
C ASP A 251 -11.04 11.24 6.53
N SER A 252 -12.10 10.44 6.51
CA SER A 252 -13.42 10.79 5.98
C SER A 252 -14.53 10.15 6.81
N SER A 253 -15.78 10.54 6.55
CA SER A 253 -17.01 10.02 7.18
C SER A 253 -18.02 9.56 6.12
N HIS A 254 -18.92 8.64 6.49
CA HIS A 254 -20.02 8.21 5.61
C HIS A 254 -21.25 9.11 5.82
N GLY A 255 -21.16 10.36 5.39
CA GLY A 255 -22.28 11.32 5.44
C GLY A 255 -23.01 11.36 6.80
N SER A 256 -24.33 11.22 6.77
CA SER A 256 -25.19 11.15 7.97
C SER A 256 -25.14 9.80 8.70
N GLU A 257 -24.78 8.72 8.01
CA GLU A 257 -24.88 7.36 8.57
C GLU A 257 -23.77 7.11 9.58
N ILE A 258 -22.53 7.49 9.24
CA ILE A 258 -21.37 7.42 10.14
C ILE A 258 -20.65 8.76 10.08
N PRO A 259 -21.13 9.80 10.80
CA PRO A 259 -20.57 11.15 10.74
C PRO A 259 -19.22 11.25 11.46
N ASN A 260 -18.94 10.33 12.39
CA ASN A 260 -17.65 10.27 13.06
C ASN A 260 -16.65 9.48 12.19
N ALA A 261 -15.63 10.16 11.69
CA ALA A 261 -14.60 9.56 10.85
C ALA A 261 -13.76 8.48 11.56
N ASP A 262 -13.56 8.56 12.88
CA ASP A 262 -12.82 7.56 13.67
C ASP A 262 -13.63 6.24 13.74
N GLU A 263 -14.95 6.36 13.89
CA GLU A 263 -15.87 5.23 13.77
C GLU A 263 -15.86 4.65 12.36
N TYR A 264 -15.83 5.50 11.33
CA TYR A 264 -15.80 5.04 9.94
C TYR A 264 -14.50 4.30 9.60
N HIS A 265 -13.35 4.76 10.12
CA HIS A 265 -12.10 4.00 10.06
C HIS A 265 -12.22 2.62 10.72
N THR A 266 -12.87 2.54 11.87
CA THR A 266 -13.08 1.27 12.56
C THR A 266 -13.92 0.30 11.72
N ILE A 267 -15.00 0.77 11.09
CA ILE A 267 -15.82 -0.06 10.18
C ILE A 267 -15.00 -0.53 8.98
N LYS A 268 -14.23 0.38 8.35
CA LYS A 268 -13.33 0.04 7.24
C LYS A 268 -12.34 -1.04 7.64
N LEU A 269 -11.72 -0.92 8.81
CA LEU A 269 -10.78 -1.91 9.34
C LEU A 269 -11.46 -3.25 9.62
N GLN A 270 -12.57 -3.26 10.35
CA GLN A 270 -13.33 -4.50 10.63
C GLN A 270 -13.77 -5.20 9.35
N GLY A 271 -14.22 -4.45 8.33
CA GLY A 271 -14.61 -5.01 7.05
C GLY A 271 -13.43 -5.49 6.20
N LEU A 272 -12.36 -4.72 6.12
CA LEU A 272 -11.15 -5.14 5.40
C LEU A 272 -10.54 -6.39 6.02
N LEU A 273 -10.70 -6.61 7.33
CA LEU A 273 -10.18 -7.76 8.08
C LEU A 273 -11.17 -8.91 8.31
N CYS A 274 -12.47 -8.72 8.06
CA CYS A 274 -13.50 -9.73 8.38
C CYS A 274 -13.25 -11.09 7.73
N GLY A 275 -13.70 -12.17 8.37
CA GLY A 275 -13.64 -13.53 7.84
C GLY A 275 -12.23 -14.10 7.65
N ASP A 276 -11.21 -13.36 8.08
CA ASP A 276 -9.81 -13.73 7.97
C ASP A 276 -9.22 -14.06 9.34
N LYS A 277 -7.99 -14.56 9.36
CA LYS A 277 -7.22 -14.83 10.56
C LYS A 277 -5.79 -14.34 10.39
N MET A 278 -5.21 -13.92 11.50
CA MET A 278 -3.78 -13.67 11.58
C MET A 278 -3.06 -14.98 11.91
N GLU A 279 -2.08 -15.36 11.10
CA GLU A 279 -1.20 -16.49 11.40
C GLU A 279 0.25 -15.99 11.39
N LYS A 280 0.99 -16.29 12.46
CA LYS A 280 2.40 -15.90 12.62
C LYS A 280 2.64 -14.41 12.26
N GLY A 281 1.73 -13.54 12.70
CA GLY A 281 1.84 -12.09 12.52
C GLY A 281 1.51 -11.58 11.13
N MET A 282 0.90 -12.37 10.25
CA MET A 282 0.42 -11.90 8.94
C MET A 282 -1.02 -12.32 8.67
N MET A 283 -1.78 -11.43 8.02
CA MET A 283 -3.16 -11.71 7.60
C MET A 283 -3.17 -12.68 6.41
N GLN A 284 -4.12 -13.61 6.39
CA GLN A 284 -4.16 -14.60 5.32
C GLN A 284 -4.75 -14.03 4.02
N GLN A 285 -5.86 -13.29 4.07
CA GLN A 285 -6.56 -12.79 2.88
C GLN A 285 -6.71 -11.26 2.86
N SER A 286 -6.54 -10.63 4.01
CA SER A 286 -6.79 -9.20 4.21
C SER A 286 -5.52 -8.39 4.07
N ILE A 287 -5.66 -7.06 4.12
CA ILE A 287 -4.52 -6.14 4.12
C ILE A 287 -3.60 -6.39 5.32
N ASP A 288 -2.33 -6.07 5.15
CA ASP A 288 -1.29 -6.10 6.19
C ASP A 288 -1.07 -4.72 6.82
N ILE A 289 -1.34 -3.65 6.06
CA ILE A 289 -1.07 -2.27 6.46
C ILE A 289 -2.31 -1.42 6.17
N TYR A 290 -2.74 -0.64 7.15
CA TYR A 290 -3.75 0.41 6.99
C TYR A 290 -3.08 1.77 7.03
N LEU A 291 -3.08 2.45 5.89
CA LEU A 291 -2.57 3.81 5.78
C LEU A 291 -3.74 4.79 5.91
N ILE A 292 -3.57 5.85 6.68
CA ILE A 292 -4.51 6.97 6.71
C ILE A 292 -3.88 8.17 6.03
N ASN A 293 -4.58 8.73 5.04
CA ASN A 293 -4.28 10.05 4.50
C ASN A 293 -4.97 11.06 5.42
N GLU A 294 -4.22 11.60 6.39
CA GLU A 294 -4.75 12.47 7.44
C GLU A 294 -4.29 13.91 7.28
N TYR A 295 -5.18 14.87 7.56
CA TYR A 295 -4.85 16.30 7.50
C TYR A 295 -5.41 17.04 8.73
N ARG A 296 -5.40 16.39 9.90
CA ARG A 296 -5.95 16.95 11.15
C ARG A 296 -4.93 17.72 11.96
N TRP A 297 -3.64 17.38 11.85
CA TRP A 297 -2.60 18.16 12.51
C TRP A 297 -2.22 19.38 11.68
N CYS A 298 -2.76 20.54 12.05
CA CYS A 298 -2.50 21.82 11.40
C CYS A 298 -1.53 22.68 12.23
N PRO A 299 -0.94 23.75 11.66
CA PRO A 299 -0.11 24.67 12.44
C PRO A 299 -0.85 25.19 13.69
N GLY A 300 -0.28 24.92 14.87
CA GLY A 300 -0.86 25.29 16.16
C GLY A 300 -1.67 24.19 16.87
N SER A 301 -1.86 23.02 16.24
CA SER A 301 -2.46 21.85 16.90
C SER A 301 -1.59 21.32 18.04
N SER A 302 -2.24 20.70 19.03
CA SER A 302 -1.62 19.87 20.06
C SER A 302 -1.91 18.38 19.86
N PHE A 303 -1.28 17.52 20.67
CA PHE A 303 -1.55 16.08 20.64
C PHE A 303 -3.02 15.74 20.91
N SER A 304 -3.64 16.35 21.94
CA SER A 304 -5.04 16.13 22.27
C SER A 304 -6.00 16.59 21.17
N ASP A 305 -5.63 17.62 20.40
CA ASP A 305 -6.50 18.14 19.33
C ASP A 305 -6.55 17.19 18.12
N ALA A 306 -5.43 16.55 17.79
CA ALA A 306 -5.26 15.82 16.54
C ALA A 306 -4.97 14.31 16.72
N TYR A 307 -3.97 13.95 17.53
CA TYR A 307 -3.40 12.60 17.54
C TYR A 307 -3.93 11.69 18.66
N GLU A 308 -4.43 12.24 19.76
CA GLU A 308 -5.01 11.45 20.85
C GLU A 308 -6.15 10.55 20.33
N ARG A 309 -7.03 11.09 19.49
CA ARG A 309 -8.11 10.30 18.87
C ARG A 309 -7.61 9.17 17.98
N PHE A 310 -6.50 9.35 17.26
CA PHE A 310 -5.90 8.31 16.43
C PHE A 310 -5.26 7.22 17.30
N LEU A 311 -4.65 7.60 18.42
CA LEU A 311 -4.19 6.65 19.45
C LEU A 311 -5.36 5.83 20.00
N LEU A 312 -6.45 6.49 20.44
CA LEU A 312 -7.62 5.81 21.00
C LEU A 312 -8.31 4.92 19.97
N MET A 313 -8.43 5.39 18.73
CA MET A 313 -9.00 4.63 17.63
C MET A 313 -8.23 3.34 17.38
N ALA A 314 -6.90 3.38 17.26
CA ALA A 314 -6.08 2.25 16.80
C ALA A 314 -5.55 1.32 17.91
N LYS A 315 -5.86 1.59 19.19
CA LYS A 315 -5.46 0.72 20.30
C LYS A 315 -5.90 -0.73 20.09
N GLY A 316 -4.98 -1.67 20.31
CA GLY A 316 -5.21 -3.10 20.13
C GLY A 316 -5.39 -3.57 18.68
N LEU A 317 -5.24 -2.68 17.69
CA LEU A 317 -5.29 -3.06 16.28
C LEU A 317 -4.18 -4.08 15.98
N PRO A 318 -4.49 -5.22 15.32
CA PRO A 318 -3.52 -6.30 15.15
C PRO A 318 -2.63 -6.14 13.92
N ILE A 319 -2.95 -5.23 13.00
CA ILE A 319 -2.18 -4.95 11.78
C ILE A 319 -1.45 -3.60 11.87
N VAL A 320 -0.50 -3.38 10.97
CA VAL A 320 0.27 -2.13 10.91
C VAL A 320 -0.64 -0.96 10.58
N VAL A 321 -0.49 0.15 11.29
CA VAL A 321 -1.12 1.43 10.96
C VAL A 321 -0.07 2.53 10.84
N ALA A 322 -0.19 3.37 9.82
CA ALA A 322 0.69 4.51 9.58
C ALA A 322 -0.04 5.63 8.84
N PHE A 323 0.56 6.81 8.76
CA PHE A 323 0.05 7.89 7.93
C PHE A 323 0.60 7.78 6.51
N GLY A 324 -0.30 7.50 5.56
CA GLY A 324 0.03 7.37 4.14
C GLY A 324 0.25 8.71 3.44
N GLU A 325 -0.36 9.75 4.00
CA GLU A 325 -0.21 11.17 3.68
C GLU A 325 -0.45 11.97 4.97
N SER A 326 0.29 13.06 5.14
CA SER A 326 0.11 14.01 6.25
C SER A 326 0.70 15.37 5.93
N GLY A 327 0.19 16.40 6.61
CA GLY A 327 0.76 17.74 6.60
C GLY A 327 -0.28 18.79 6.23
N CYS A 328 -1.30 18.95 7.07
CA CYS A 328 -2.30 20.01 6.92
C CYS A 328 -1.62 21.38 6.73
N LYS A 329 -2.12 22.15 5.77
CA LYS A 329 -1.72 23.52 5.53
C LYS A 329 -2.95 24.39 5.33
N VAL A 330 -3.05 25.43 6.15
CA VAL A 330 -4.25 26.28 6.24
C VAL A 330 -4.14 27.55 5.38
N SER A 331 -2.92 27.99 5.06
CA SER A 331 -2.65 29.11 4.16
C SER A 331 -1.19 29.11 3.68
N ASP A 332 -0.91 29.91 2.65
CA ASP A 332 0.42 30.21 2.14
C ASP A 332 1.31 30.94 3.16
N LYS A 333 0.70 31.77 4.03
CA LYS A 333 1.38 32.55 5.07
C LYS A 333 1.71 31.77 6.34
N ALA A 334 1.24 30.54 6.47
CA ALA A 334 1.45 29.70 7.64
C ALA A 334 2.22 28.42 7.26
N PRO A 335 3.56 28.50 7.12
CA PRO A 335 4.38 27.33 6.86
C PRO A 335 4.16 26.23 7.91
N ARG A 336 4.15 24.98 7.45
CA ARG A 336 4.04 23.80 8.30
C ARG A 336 5.29 23.70 9.17
N LYS A 337 5.10 23.60 10.48
CA LYS A 337 6.19 23.45 11.46
C LYS A 337 6.57 21.99 11.70
N PHE A 338 5.66 21.07 11.40
CA PHE A 338 5.81 19.63 11.64
C PHE A 338 6.06 19.28 13.12
N ASP A 339 5.42 20.01 14.03
CA ASP A 339 5.50 19.79 15.48
C ASP A 339 4.92 18.43 15.93
N ASN A 340 4.25 17.70 15.03
CA ASN A 340 3.80 16.32 15.21
C ASN A 340 4.91 15.28 15.12
N VAL A 341 6.01 15.57 14.42
CA VAL A 341 7.10 14.62 14.12
C VAL A 341 7.66 13.94 15.38
N PRO A 342 7.87 14.63 16.52
CA PRO A 342 8.25 13.98 17.76
C PRO A 342 7.32 12.84 18.21
N TYR A 343 6.01 12.98 18.05
CA TYR A 343 5.03 11.95 18.43
C TYR A 343 5.05 10.71 17.54
N LEU A 344 5.71 10.78 16.38
CA LEU A 344 5.81 9.68 15.41
C LEU A 344 7.06 8.81 15.62
N TYR A 345 8.09 9.36 16.28
CA TYR A 345 9.41 8.73 16.29
C TYR A 345 10.11 8.71 17.65
N LYS A 346 9.67 9.48 18.65
CA LYS A 346 10.23 9.36 20.00
C LYS A 346 9.73 8.11 20.71
N LYS A 347 10.42 7.72 21.78
CA LYS A 347 10.06 6.52 22.56
C LYS A 347 8.61 6.64 23.08
N PRO A 348 7.89 5.52 23.25
CA PRO A 348 6.49 5.54 23.73
C PRO A 348 6.23 6.37 24.98
N SER A 349 7.17 6.42 25.92
CA SER A 349 7.03 7.22 27.15
C SER A 349 7.07 8.74 26.94
N GLU A 350 7.41 9.20 25.74
CA GLU A 350 7.48 10.62 25.34
C GLU A 350 6.39 11.01 24.34
N THR A 351 5.54 10.05 23.95
CA THR A 351 4.55 10.21 22.87
C THR A 351 3.16 9.76 23.31
N ASP A 352 2.89 9.69 24.62
CA ASP A 352 1.65 9.15 25.19
C ASP A 352 1.33 7.72 24.72
N GLY A 353 2.37 6.96 24.34
CA GLY A 353 2.25 5.62 23.79
C GLY A 353 1.95 5.56 22.28
N PHE A 354 1.80 6.71 21.59
CA PHE A 354 1.47 6.77 20.16
C PHE A 354 2.39 5.89 19.31
N THR A 355 3.70 5.99 19.54
CA THR A 355 4.72 5.22 18.79
C THR A 355 4.74 3.72 19.09
N SER A 356 4.00 3.25 20.10
CA SER A 356 3.81 1.81 20.30
C SER A 356 2.89 1.21 19.23
N ILE A 357 1.96 2.00 18.70
CA ILE A 357 0.91 1.56 17.78
C ILE A 357 1.19 2.02 16.34
N TRP A 358 1.62 3.26 16.17
CA TRP A 358 1.76 3.89 14.85
C TRP A 358 3.15 3.69 14.25
N SER A 359 3.21 3.42 12.96
CA SER A 359 4.44 3.06 12.24
C SER A 359 4.99 4.20 11.36
N GLY A 360 4.78 5.45 11.78
CA GLY A 360 5.34 6.65 11.13
C GLY A 360 4.45 7.27 10.05
N VAL A 361 5.05 8.06 9.15
CA VAL A 361 4.35 8.96 8.23
C VAL A 361 5.09 9.18 6.90
N LEU A 362 4.28 9.43 5.87
CA LEU A 362 4.71 9.98 4.58
C LEU A 362 4.11 11.37 4.41
N MET A 363 4.95 12.41 4.38
CA MET A 363 4.50 13.79 4.20
C MET A 363 4.01 14.04 2.77
N TYR A 364 2.88 14.73 2.65
CA TYR A 364 2.29 15.10 1.37
C TYR A 364 2.58 16.57 1.04
N SER A 365 3.06 16.94 -0.15
CA SER A 365 3.52 16.12 -1.28
C SER A 365 4.92 16.56 -1.72
N TYR A 366 5.65 15.75 -2.51
CA TYR A 366 6.94 16.19 -3.06
C TYR A 366 6.76 17.47 -3.88
N GLY A 367 5.87 17.45 -4.88
CA GLY A 367 5.73 18.55 -5.83
C GLY A 367 4.31 18.68 -6.37
N GLN A 368 4.16 19.42 -7.47
CA GLN A 368 2.86 19.88 -7.98
C GLN A 368 2.12 18.86 -8.85
N ALA A 369 2.73 17.74 -9.24
CA ALA A 369 2.13 16.77 -10.17
C ALA A 369 0.69 16.37 -9.77
N LYS A 370 -0.24 16.51 -10.72
CA LYS A 370 -1.70 16.29 -10.60
C LYS A 370 -2.41 17.09 -9.50
N LEU A 371 -1.71 17.97 -8.79
CA LEU A 371 -2.36 18.86 -7.85
C LEU A 371 -3.09 19.98 -8.59
N ASP A 372 -4.02 20.62 -7.90
CA ASP A 372 -4.56 21.89 -8.34
C ASP A 372 -3.45 22.97 -8.31
N GLU A 373 -3.48 23.93 -9.23
CA GLU A 373 -2.49 25.03 -9.28
C GLU A 373 -2.47 25.88 -8.01
N THR A 374 -3.57 25.90 -7.25
CA THR A 374 -3.71 26.60 -5.97
C THR A 374 -3.38 25.73 -4.75
N SER A 375 -2.96 24.47 -4.98
CA SER A 375 -2.62 23.55 -3.90
C SER A 375 -1.46 24.08 -3.05
N LEU A 376 -1.65 24.04 -1.74
CA LEU A 376 -0.66 24.52 -0.76
C LEU A 376 0.36 23.44 -0.37
N PHE A 377 0.08 22.17 -0.67
CA PHE A 377 0.81 21.01 -0.18
C PHE A 377 2.23 20.76 -0.73
N PRO A 378 2.60 21.20 -1.95
CA PRO A 378 3.91 20.91 -2.50
C PRO A 378 5.07 21.35 -1.59
N LEU A 379 6.01 20.45 -1.33
CA LEU A 379 7.28 20.76 -0.69
C LEU A 379 8.24 21.45 -1.67
N PHE A 380 8.05 21.21 -2.96
CA PHE A 380 8.78 21.86 -4.05
C PHE A 380 7.80 22.43 -5.10
N GLU A 381 8.13 23.59 -5.64
CA GLU A 381 7.37 24.30 -6.68
C GLU A 381 8.18 24.47 -7.98
N GLY A 382 7.57 25.11 -8.98
CA GLY A 382 8.18 25.37 -10.30
C GLY A 382 8.27 24.14 -11.21
N GLY A 383 7.50 23.10 -10.91
CA GLY A 383 7.47 21.83 -11.65
C GLY A 383 6.36 21.74 -12.67
N SER A 384 6.32 20.63 -13.39
CA SER A 384 5.18 20.27 -14.22
C SER A 384 4.00 19.82 -13.37
N MET A 385 2.78 20.16 -13.81
CA MET A 385 1.53 19.58 -13.30
C MET A 385 1.29 18.17 -13.87
N ASP A 386 1.94 17.82 -14.98
CA ASP A 386 1.91 16.47 -15.53
C ASP A 386 2.90 15.57 -14.75
N PRO A 387 2.46 14.43 -14.17
CA PRO A 387 3.35 13.49 -13.49
C PRO A 387 4.48 12.96 -14.39
N LEU A 388 4.33 12.98 -15.72
CA LEU A 388 5.34 12.54 -16.69
C LEU A 388 6.32 13.67 -17.07
N GLY A 389 6.11 14.87 -16.55
CA GLY A 389 6.91 16.06 -16.81
C GLY A 389 8.10 16.23 -15.88
N VAL A 390 8.68 17.43 -15.91
CA VAL A 390 9.83 17.81 -15.07
C VAL A 390 9.37 18.00 -13.62
N PRO A 391 9.97 17.33 -12.62
CA PRO A 391 9.66 17.53 -11.22
C PRO A 391 9.89 18.96 -10.75
N SER A 392 9.09 19.38 -9.76
CA SER A 392 9.33 20.61 -9.01
C SER A 392 10.76 20.69 -8.46
N LYS A 393 11.31 21.91 -8.39
CA LYS A 393 12.70 22.17 -8.02
C LYS A 393 12.88 23.23 -6.94
N GLU A 394 11.92 24.13 -6.77
CA GLU A 394 12.05 25.25 -5.84
C GLU A 394 11.54 24.84 -4.46
N GLY A 395 12.45 24.61 -3.50
CA GLY A 395 12.08 24.19 -2.15
C GLY A 395 11.30 25.28 -1.39
N THR A 396 10.19 24.90 -0.76
CA THR A 396 9.36 25.83 0.01
C THR A 396 9.85 25.98 1.47
N ALA A 397 9.26 26.94 2.19
CA ALA A 397 9.47 27.06 3.64
C ALA A 397 9.06 25.80 4.41
N ASP A 398 8.07 25.06 3.91
CA ASP A 398 7.66 23.78 4.50
C ASP A 398 8.76 22.74 4.39
N TYR A 399 9.41 22.64 3.23
CA TYR A 399 10.53 21.71 3.06
C TYR A 399 11.68 22.01 4.04
N THR A 400 12.01 23.29 4.20
CA THR A 400 13.03 23.72 5.18
C THR A 400 12.67 23.30 6.60
N ASN A 401 11.40 23.45 6.99
CA ASN A 401 10.91 23.04 8.31
C ASN A 401 10.90 21.52 8.47
N LEU A 402 10.54 20.78 7.42
CA LEU A 402 10.52 19.32 7.44
C LEU A 402 11.92 18.74 7.65
N VAL A 403 12.92 19.26 6.92
CA VAL A 403 14.33 18.89 7.10
C VAL A 403 14.74 19.05 8.56
N LYS A 404 14.43 20.21 9.17
CA LYS A 404 14.72 20.47 10.58
C LYS A 404 13.98 19.51 11.52
N ALA A 405 12.69 19.28 11.30
CA ALA A 405 11.88 18.40 12.14
C ALA A 405 12.40 16.95 12.11
N PHE A 406 12.76 16.47 10.92
CA PHE A 406 13.31 15.13 10.74
C PHE A 406 14.71 14.99 11.36
N ALA A 407 15.62 15.93 11.12
CA ALA A 407 16.98 15.89 11.67
C ALA A 407 17.01 15.96 13.21
N THR A 408 16.07 16.68 13.83
CA THR A 408 16.00 16.83 15.29
C THR A 408 15.21 15.73 16.00
N THR A 409 14.61 14.80 15.24
CA THR A 409 13.80 13.71 15.77
C THR A 409 14.28 12.35 15.24
N PRO A 410 15.29 11.75 15.89
CA PRO A 410 15.73 10.40 15.55
C PRO A 410 14.62 9.38 15.83
N ILE A 411 14.58 8.31 15.03
CA ILE A 411 13.67 7.19 15.23
C ILE A 411 14.12 6.41 16.47
N PHE A 412 13.21 6.23 17.43
CA PHE A 412 13.49 5.40 18.60
C PHE A 412 13.76 3.96 18.17
N LYS A 413 14.71 3.33 18.83
CA LYS A 413 15.13 1.97 18.50
C LYS A 413 14.36 0.95 19.33
N GLU A 414 13.73 0.02 18.64
CA GLU A 414 13.12 -1.19 19.18
C GLU A 414 13.59 -2.35 18.31
N VAL A 415 14.02 -3.46 18.91
CA VAL A 415 14.50 -4.63 18.18
C VAL A 415 13.58 -5.80 18.54
N ALA A 416 13.15 -6.55 17.54
CA ALA A 416 12.42 -7.79 17.75
C ALA A 416 13.27 -8.78 18.55
N ASP A 417 12.69 -9.41 19.56
CA ASP A 417 13.32 -10.46 20.37
C ASP A 417 13.23 -11.83 19.69
N TRP A 418 13.35 -11.87 18.35
CA TRP A 418 13.38 -13.11 17.60
C TRP A 418 14.80 -13.68 17.51
N GLU A 419 14.88 -14.99 17.32
CA GLU A 419 16.05 -15.62 16.71
C GLU A 419 15.97 -15.46 15.18
N ALA A 420 17.11 -15.35 14.50
CA ALA A 420 17.16 -15.00 13.08
C ALA A 420 16.39 -16.00 12.16
N ASP A 421 16.39 -17.28 12.51
CA ASP A 421 15.64 -18.36 11.85
C ASP A 421 14.16 -18.42 12.26
N LYS A 422 13.78 -17.70 13.33
CA LYS A 422 12.42 -17.62 13.88
C LYS A 422 11.68 -16.35 13.55
N LYS A 423 12.29 -15.45 12.78
CA LYS A 423 11.68 -14.16 12.39
C LYS A 423 10.30 -14.28 11.73
N CYS A 424 9.98 -15.39 11.06
CA CYS A 424 8.67 -15.62 10.46
C CYS A 424 7.65 -16.34 11.33
N GLU A 425 8.05 -16.78 12.52
CA GLU A 425 7.16 -17.38 13.53
C GLU A 425 6.85 -16.41 14.65
N TRP A 426 7.74 -15.44 14.85
CA TRP A 426 7.64 -14.40 15.85
C TRP A 426 6.52 -13.40 15.55
N VAL A 427 5.86 -12.92 16.61
CA VAL A 427 4.84 -11.88 16.56
C VAL A 427 5.13 -10.92 17.71
N PRO A 428 5.11 -9.59 17.50
CA PRO A 428 5.28 -8.67 18.60
C PRO A 428 4.17 -8.85 19.63
N LYS A 429 4.53 -8.68 20.89
CA LYS A 429 3.53 -8.60 21.96
C LYS A 429 2.69 -7.35 21.72
N ASN A 430 1.41 -7.54 21.44
CA ASN A 430 0.43 -6.46 21.43
C ASN A 430 -0.36 -6.51 22.75
N PRO A 431 0.08 -5.80 23.82
CA PRO A 431 -0.59 -5.85 25.11
C PRO A 431 -1.91 -5.08 25.12
N PHE A 432 -2.20 -4.32 24.06
CA PHE A 432 -3.31 -3.40 24.05
C PHE A 432 -4.60 -4.13 23.69
N GLN A 433 -5.61 -3.95 24.53
CA GLN A 433 -6.99 -4.21 24.15
C GLN A 433 -7.55 -2.99 23.40
N PRO A 434 -8.59 -3.16 22.57
CA PRO A 434 -9.32 -2.03 22.02
C PRO A 434 -9.73 -1.04 23.12
N ASP A 435 -9.54 0.25 22.86
CA ASP A 435 -9.95 1.28 23.81
C ASP A 435 -11.47 1.28 23.98
N VAL A 436 -11.97 1.49 25.20
CA VAL A 436 -13.41 1.49 25.50
C VAL A 436 -14.16 2.62 24.77
N SER A 437 -13.46 3.69 24.39
CA SER A 437 -14.02 4.76 23.57
C SER A 437 -14.30 4.30 22.14
N ASN A 438 -13.54 3.34 21.61
CA ASN A 438 -13.82 2.66 20.35
C ASN A 438 -14.89 1.57 20.57
N LYS A 439 -16.16 1.98 20.57
CA LYS A 439 -17.30 1.11 20.88
C LYS A 439 -17.42 -0.11 19.95
N ARG A 440 -17.00 0.01 18.70
CA ARG A 440 -17.08 -1.10 17.72
C ARG A 440 -15.99 -2.13 17.98
N ALA A 441 -14.74 -1.70 18.07
CA ALA A 441 -13.63 -2.60 18.31
C ALA A 441 -13.66 -3.21 19.72
N SER A 442 -14.06 -2.45 20.75
CA SER A 442 -14.19 -2.97 22.12
C SER A 442 -15.32 -3.99 22.29
N LYS A 443 -16.40 -3.89 21.50
CA LYS A 443 -17.53 -4.81 21.55
C LYS A 443 -17.30 -6.06 20.68
N ASP A 444 -16.92 -5.86 19.43
CA ASP A 444 -16.92 -6.92 18.41
C ASP A 444 -15.50 -7.39 18.05
N GLY A 445 -14.45 -6.73 18.55
CA GLY A 445 -13.06 -6.98 18.19
C GLY A 445 -12.67 -6.34 16.85
N TRP A 446 -11.38 -6.43 16.49
CA TRP A 446 -10.85 -5.89 15.24
C TRP A 446 -11.07 -6.80 14.02
N ILE A 447 -11.05 -8.12 14.24
CA ILE A 447 -11.21 -9.12 13.19
C ILE A 447 -12.54 -9.83 13.44
N LEU A 448 -13.56 -9.46 12.66
CA LEU A 448 -14.86 -10.11 12.75
C LEU A 448 -14.80 -11.51 12.14
N PRO A 449 -15.46 -12.52 12.72
CA PRO A 449 -15.41 -13.89 12.21
C PRO A 449 -16.11 -14.07 10.85
N SER A 450 -16.97 -13.13 10.45
CA SER A 450 -17.69 -13.18 9.18
C SER A 450 -17.85 -11.79 8.58
N CYS A 451 -17.76 -11.74 7.24
CA CYS A 451 -18.02 -10.54 6.45
C CYS A 451 -19.51 -10.24 6.24
N SER A 452 -20.39 -11.14 6.66
CA SER A 452 -21.84 -10.93 6.67
C SER A 452 -22.35 -10.37 8.01
N SER A 453 -21.45 -9.89 8.87
CA SER A 453 -21.86 -9.28 10.14
C SER A 453 -22.76 -8.08 9.90
N LYS A 454 -23.90 -8.00 10.62
CA LYS A 454 -24.79 -6.83 10.57
C LYS A 454 -24.11 -5.53 10.98
N SER A 455 -23.06 -5.59 11.79
CA SER A 455 -22.29 -4.38 12.19
C SER A 455 -21.49 -3.76 11.05
N LEU A 456 -21.29 -4.49 9.94
CA LEU A 456 -20.56 -4.03 8.75
C LEU A 456 -21.47 -3.45 7.65
N GLN A 457 -22.77 -3.68 7.73
CA GLN A 457 -23.76 -3.13 6.79
C GLN A 457 -24.19 -1.76 7.30
N VAL A 458 -23.65 -0.68 6.71
CA VAL A 458 -23.97 0.70 7.12
C VAL A 458 -25.28 1.14 6.47
N VAL A 459 -25.41 0.89 5.16
CA VAL A 459 -26.65 1.08 4.41
C VAL A 459 -27.08 -0.19 3.70
N ASP A 460 -28.33 -0.22 3.23
CA ASP A 460 -28.84 -1.33 2.43
C ASP A 460 -28.03 -1.47 1.13
N GLY A 461 -27.57 -2.69 0.86
CA GLY A 461 -26.74 -3.02 -0.31
C GLY A 461 -25.23 -3.05 -0.03
N ASP A 462 -24.76 -2.51 1.10
CA ASP A 462 -23.36 -2.67 1.49
C ASP A 462 -22.98 -4.14 1.62
N THR A 463 -21.82 -4.50 1.06
CA THR A 463 -21.28 -5.85 1.16
C THR A 463 -19.76 -5.83 1.23
N TRP A 464 -19.22 -6.80 1.96
CA TRP A 464 -17.79 -7.09 2.09
C TRP A 464 -17.41 -8.39 1.38
N ILE A 465 -18.32 -8.94 0.57
CA ILE A 465 -18.14 -10.21 -0.14
C ILE A 465 -18.19 -9.96 -1.64
N ALA A 466 -17.16 -10.40 -2.34
CA ALA A 466 -17.08 -10.38 -3.80
C ALA A 466 -16.45 -11.67 -4.32
N ALA A 467 -16.88 -12.10 -5.51
CA ALA A 467 -16.29 -13.23 -6.21
C ALA A 467 -14.87 -12.89 -6.71
N THR A 468 -13.99 -13.89 -6.71
CA THR A 468 -12.62 -13.78 -7.25
C THR A 468 -12.62 -13.37 -8.73
N ARG A 469 -11.51 -12.80 -9.19
CA ARG A 469 -11.21 -12.59 -10.62
C ARG A 469 -10.11 -13.53 -11.14
N GLU A 470 -9.63 -14.46 -10.33
CA GLU A 470 -8.69 -15.50 -10.77
C GLU A 470 -9.25 -16.32 -11.94
N GLY A 471 -8.44 -16.54 -12.98
CA GLY A 471 -8.85 -17.25 -14.20
C GLY A 471 -9.86 -16.49 -15.08
N GLY A 472 -10.16 -15.21 -14.78
CA GLY A 472 -11.05 -14.42 -15.62
C GLY A 472 -10.43 -14.09 -16.99
N ILE A 473 -11.29 -13.87 -17.99
CA ILE A 473 -10.89 -13.55 -19.37
C ILE A 473 -10.52 -12.07 -19.51
N CYS A 474 -9.44 -11.79 -20.25
CA CYS A 474 -8.89 -10.44 -20.48
C CYS A 474 -9.09 -9.90 -21.89
N ASN A 475 -9.49 -10.74 -22.85
CA ASN A 475 -9.61 -10.34 -24.24
C ASN A 475 -10.69 -11.15 -24.98
N ASP A 476 -11.08 -10.64 -26.14
CA ASP A 476 -12.12 -11.25 -26.99
C ASP A 476 -11.71 -12.62 -27.56
N LYS A 477 -10.44 -13.01 -27.41
CA LYS A 477 -9.90 -14.31 -27.81
C LYS A 477 -10.04 -15.37 -26.71
N GLY A 478 -10.61 -15.02 -25.56
CA GLY A 478 -10.81 -15.95 -24.44
C GLY A 478 -9.54 -16.22 -23.62
N THR A 479 -8.47 -15.43 -23.80
CA THR A 479 -7.25 -15.61 -22.98
C THR A 479 -7.49 -15.11 -21.57
N THR A 480 -7.01 -15.84 -20.57
CA THR A 480 -7.11 -15.42 -19.17
C THR A 480 -6.15 -14.28 -18.84
N CYS A 481 -6.49 -13.51 -17.81
CA CYS A 481 -5.68 -12.45 -17.21
C CYS A 481 -4.59 -12.97 -16.26
N ASP A 482 -4.25 -14.26 -16.34
CA ASP A 482 -3.36 -14.87 -15.36
C ASP A 482 -1.91 -14.50 -15.62
N VAL A 483 -1.18 -14.18 -14.55
CA VAL A 483 0.24 -13.85 -14.57
C VAL A 483 1.01 -15.06 -14.05
N VAL A 484 1.96 -15.55 -14.85
CA VAL A 484 2.75 -16.74 -14.54
C VAL A 484 4.16 -16.34 -14.15
N VAL A 485 4.53 -16.60 -12.90
CA VAL A 485 5.91 -16.46 -12.44
C VAL A 485 6.70 -17.70 -12.85
N LYS A 486 7.49 -17.58 -13.92
CA LYS A 486 8.21 -18.73 -14.52
C LYS A 486 9.41 -19.13 -13.67
N ASP A 487 10.24 -18.16 -13.32
CA ASP A 487 11.52 -18.34 -12.66
C ASP A 487 11.52 -17.72 -11.27
N LYS A 488 12.55 -18.01 -10.47
CA LYS A 488 12.81 -17.28 -9.22
C LYS A 488 13.18 -15.83 -9.55
N ILE A 489 12.43 -14.88 -9.02
CA ILE A 489 12.57 -13.44 -9.33
C ILE A 489 13.18 -12.62 -8.21
N SER A 490 13.09 -13.06 -6.94
CA SER A 490 13.65 -12.33 -5.80
C SER A 490 14.97 -12.94 -5.31
N SER A 491 15.86 -12.09 -4.78
CA SER A 491 17.10 -12.49 -4.10
C SER A 491 16.80 -13.47 -2.96
N ALA A 492 15.76 -13.16 -2.17
CA ALA A 492 15.18 -14.03 -1.17
C ALA A 492 13.68 -14.23 -1.48
N THR A 493 13.27 -15.46 -1.76
CA THR A 493 11.85 -15.84 -1.89
C THR A 493 11.17 -15.90 -0.54
N GLN A 494 9.84 -16.05 -0.51
CA GLN A 494 9.16 -16.22 0.76
C GLN A 494 9.64 -17.47 1.51
N VAL A 495 9.93 -18.55 0.77
CA VAL A 495 10.49 -19.79 1.32
C VAL A 495 11.91 -19.54 1.86
N ASP A 496 12.77 -18.82 1.13
CA ASP A 496 14.12 -18.49 1.61
C ASP A 496 14.08 -17.65 2.89
N LEU A 497 13.12 -16.73 2.99
CA LEU A 497 12.96 -15.84 4.14
C LEU A 497 12.41 -16.55 5.38
N CYS A 498 11.55 -17.55 5.21
CA CYS A 498 10.76 -18.15 6.29
C CYS A 498 10.95 -19.65 6.49
N GLY A 499 11.83 -20.29 5.72
CA GLY A 499 12.14 -21.73 5.82
C GLY A 499 10.99 -22.67 5.44
N SER A 500 9.83 -22.14 5.04
CA SER A 500 8.67 -22.92 4.61
C SER A 500 7.75 -22.05 3.74
N ALA A 501 7.03 -22.70 2.81
CA ALA A 501 5.92 -22.03 2.15
C ALA A 501 4.87 -21.67 3.21
N ILE A 502 4.45 -20.40 3.25
CA ILE A 502 3.35 -20.00 4.13
C ILE A 502 2.11 -20.78 3.68
N LEU A 503 1.74 -21.74 4.52
CA LEU A 503 0.75 -22.80 4.39
C LEU A 503 -0.35 -22.62 3.30
N LYS A 504 -0.51 -23.70 2.53
CA LYS A 504 -1.63 -24.22 1.71
C LYS A 504 -2.62 -23.20 1.11
N SER A 505 -2.77 -23.28 -0.22
CA SER A 505 -3.83 -22.66 -1.02
C SER A 505 -5.14 -22.52 -0.24
N ILE A 506 -5.55 -21.28 0.02
CA ILE A 506 -6.85 -21.04 0.62
C ILE A 506 -7.88 -21.45 -0.43
N PRO A 507 -8.80 -22.38 -0.13
CA PRO A 507 -9.80 -22.81 -1.11
C PRO A 507 -10.55 -21.58 -1.60
N VAL A 508 -10.36 -21.27 -2.87
CA VAL A 508 -11.13 -20.25 -3.58
C VAL A 508 -12.50 -20.88 -3.80
N SER A 509 -13.48 -20.56 -2.94
CA SER A 509 -14.85 -20.96 -3.23
C SER A 509 -15.32 -20.16 -4.44
N TYR A 510 -15.29 -20.80 -5.61
CA TYR A 510 -15.94 -20.30 -6.80
C TYR A 510 -17.45 -20.37 -6.56
N ASP A 511 -18.08 -19.23 -6.27
CA ASP A 511 -19.53 -19.15 -6.42
C ASP A 511 -19.83 -18.94 -7.90
N LYS A 512 -19.90 -20.05 -8.65
CA LYS A 512 -20.43 -20.04 -10.02
C LYS A 512 -21.93 -19.77 -9.88
N GLY A 513 -22.30 -18.50 -9.96
CA GLY A 513 -23.70 -18.10 -10.07
C GLY A 513 -24.31 -18.63 -11.38
N THR A 514 -24.78 -19.87 -11.36
CA THR A 514 -25.77 -20.46 -12.29
C THR A 514 -26.37 -21.68 -11.61
N GLY A 515 -27.71 -21.77 -11.61
CA GLY A 515 -28.46 -22.85 -10.97
C GLY A 515 -28.16 -24.25 -11.52
N SER A 516 -28.70 -25.23 -10.79
CA SER A 516 -28.54 -26.69 -10.89
C SER A 516 -27.25 -27.23 -10.25
N GLY A 517 -27.45 -28.04 -9.21
CA GLY A 517 -26.39 -28.54 -8.36
C GLY A 517 -25.67 -29.74 -8.95
N GLU A 518 -24.35 -29.65 -8.95
CA GLU A 518 -23.45 -30.80 -8.79
C GLU A 518 -22.14 -30.25 -8.19
N LYS A 519 -21.77 -30.76 -7.01
CA LYS A 519 -20.50 -30.44 -6.34
C LYS A 519 -19.45 -31.41 -6.85
N GLU A 520 -18.57 -30.97 -7.75
CA GLU A 520 -17.32 -31.69 -8.00
C GLU A 520 -16.24 -31.22 -7.00
N ASN A 521 -15.77 -32.16 -6.17
CA ASN A 521 -14.55 -31.99 -5.39
C ASN A 521 -13.35 -32.17 -6.33
N VAL A 522 -12.54 -31.14 -6.52
CA VAL A 522 -11.23 -31.28 -7.18
C VAL A 522 -10.23 -31.73 -6.11
N GLU A 523 -9.61 -32.90 -6.33
CA GLU A 523 -8.63 -33.51 -5.44
C GLU A 523 -7.41 -32.59 -5.20
N SER A 524 -7.03 -32.49 -3.92
CA SER A 524 -5.79 -31.87 -3.48
C SER A 524 -4.59 -32.72 -3.87
N VAL A 525 -3.68 -32.21 -4.69
CA VAL A 525 -2.38 -32.84 -4.93
C VAL A 525 -1.48 -32.58 -3.70
N THR A 526 -1.27 -33.61 -2.88
CA THR A 526 -0.25 -33.61 -1.84
C THR A 526 1.11 -33.97 -2.45
N LEU A 527 2.06 -33.05 -2.40
CA LEU A 527 3.48 -33.36 -2.55
C LEU A 527 3.98 -33.85 -1.17
N SER A 528 4.36 -35.12 -1.09
CA SER A 528 4.99 -35.70 0.11
C SER A 528 6.50 -35.49 0.06
N ASP A 529 7.05 -34.95 1.12
CA ASP A 529 8.49 -34.88 1.40
C ASP A 529 9.11 -36.28 1.46
N LYS A 530 10.25 -36.46 0.78
CA LYS A 530 11.21 -37.54 1.11
C LYS A 530 12.62 -37.08 0.76
N GLU A 531 13.42 -36.82 1.79
CA GLU A 531 14.88 -36.75 1.71
C GLU A 531 15.53 -37.99 2.38
N SER A 532 16.56 -38.49 1.68
CA SER A 532 17.81 -39.18 2.11
C SER A 532 17.72 -40.32 3.15
N SER A 533 17.99 -41.59 2.78
CA SER A 533 19.30 -42.27 2.58
C SER A 533 19.78 -43.04 3.83
N GLU A 534 19.78 -44.38 3.77
CA GLU A 534 20.89 -45.23 4.23
C GLU A 534 20.67 -46.70 3.83
N ALA A 535 21.77 -47.40 3.59
CA ALA A 535 21.86 -48.71 2.96
C ALA A 535 21.91 -49.87 3.97
N ALA A 536 21.34 -51.03 3.61
CA ALA A 536 22.00 -52.35 3.54
C ALA A 536 21.10 -53.57 3.92
N SER A 537 21.05 -54.49 2.94
CA SER A 537 20.96 -55.97 3.04
C SER A 537 19.59 -56.68 2.98
N PRO A 538 19.46 -57.81 2.24
CA PRO A 538 18.19 -58.40 1.83
C PRO A 538 17.86 -59.74 2.51
N SER A 539 16.58 -60.02 2.75
CA SER A 539 16.10 -61.41 2.82
C SER A 539 14.61 -61.59 2.52
N LYS A 540 14.37 -62.29 1.40
CA LYS A 540 13.42 -63.41 1.20
C LYS A 540 11.89 -63.19 1.25
N MET A 541 11.30 -63.61 0.12
CA MET A 541 10.07 -64.42 -0.06
C MET A 541 8.71 -63.72 0.11
N LEU A 542 7.96 -63.60 -0.99
CA LEU A 542 6.85 -64.50 -1.41
C LEU A 542 5.60 -64.23 -0.57
N THR A 543 4.48 -63.73 -1.09
CA THR A 543 3.54 -64.46 -1.95
C THR A 543 2.40 -63.54 -2.41
N TYR A 544 2.02 -63.65 -3.69
CA TYR A 544 0.80 -63.10 -4.31
C TYR A 544 -0.36 -64.10 -4.18
N ALA A 545 -1.58 -63.63 -3.88
CA ALA A 545 -2.87 -64.24 -4.26
C ALA A 545 -3.99 -63.21 -3.96
N ILE A 546 -4.55 -62.51 -4.95
CA ILE A 546 -5.74 -62.86 -5.76
C ILE A 546 -6.90 -63.39 -4.92
N CYS A 547 -8.00 -62.62 -4.83
CA CYS A 547 -9.34 -63.18 -5.07
C CYS A 547 -10.35 -62.11 -5.50
N THR A 548 -11.21 -62.53 -6.41
CA THR A 548 -12.09 -61.77 -7.29
C THR A 548 -13.53 -61.71 -6.75
N ILE A 549 -14.18 -60.56 -7.00
CA ILE A 549 -15.61 -60.25 -7.26
C ILE A 549 -16.67 -61.34 -7.00
N VAL A 550 -17.74 -60.95 -6.30
CA VAL A 550 -19.12 -61.41 -6.56
C VAL A 550 -20.08 -60.22 -6.56
N ILE A 551 -20.81 -60.06 -7.66
CA ILE A 551 -22.00 -59.22 -7.86
C ILE A 551 -23.22 -60.14 -7.64
N LEU A 552 -24.30 -59.67 -6.98
CA LEU A 552 -25.70 -59.76 -7.48
C LEU A 552 -26.76 -59.22 -6.50
N LEU A 553 -27.66 -58.37 -7.05
CA LEU A 553 -29.14 -58.28 -6.91
C LEU A 553 -29.76 -58.17 -5.48
N GLY A 554 -30.76 -57.34 -5.17
CA GLY A 554 -31.63 -56.43 -5.91
C GLY A 554 -32.92 -56.15 -5.11
N MET A 555 -33.55 -55.01 -5.39
CA MET A 555 -34.97 -54.63 -5.18
C MET A 555 -35.56 -54.54 -3.75
N LEU A 556 -35.78 -53.29 -3.30
CA LEU A 556 -37.11 -52.68 -3.13
C LEU A 556 -37.00 -51.15 -3.13
#